data_AF-X6IDK6-F1
#
_entry.id   AF-X6IDK6-F1
#
_cell.length_a   1.000
_cell.length_b   1.000
_cell.length_c   1.000
_cell.angle_alpha   90.00
_cell.angle_beta   90.00
_cell.angle_gamma   90.00
#
_symmetry.space_group_name_H-M   'P 1'
#
loop_
_entity.id
_entity.type
_entity.pdbx_description
1 polymer ?
#
loop_
_entity_poly.entity_id
_entity_poly.type
_entity_poly.pdbx_seq_one_letter_code
_entity_poly.pdbx_strand_id
1 'polypeptide(L)'
;MNHQPGFSPRAFLRSRKAALVHFSTVMAGRLDLTFPNDLRQAKTMKGVPLSFSTILAGDTNPHMAGRGGAEGSVGLLVDIGPDTVINSVSPDDSGSNVDGSLGLDPSDENCKNSIDNRLTSNEWHVKDYVPVGIFLLAPIVVREVHEIGGALTPIEVKIGLETILMHFPGERVFSANERHSLSGIVLPANGKLSAMTTCC
;
A
#
# COMPACT_ATOMS: atom_id res chain seq x y z
N MET A 1 -1.84 -28.14 -10.53
CA MET A 1 -1.37 -27.03 -9.68
C MET A 1 -0.28 -27.58 -8.78
N ASN A 2 0.97 -27.21 -9.03
CA ASN A 2 2.12 -27.68 -8.23
C ASN A 2 2.35 -26.70 -7.09
N HIS A 3 1.63 -26.86 -5.99
CA HIS A 3 2.06 -26.27 -4.72
C HIS A 3 3.38 -26.94 -4.32
N GLN A 4 4.45 -26.16 -4.23
CA GLN A 4 5.71 -26.64 -3.68
C GLN A 4 5.47 -26.94 -2.19
N PRO A 5 5.56 -28.19 -1.73
CA PRO A 5 5.24 -28.53 -0.35
C PRO A 5 6.15 -27.77 0.61
N GLY A 6 5.57 -26.99 1.52
CA GLY A 6 6.29 -26.28 2.58
C GLY A 6 6.69 -24.82 2.29
N PHE A 7 6.41 -24.27 1.10
CA PHE A 7 6.62 -22.84 0.89
C PHE A 7 5.59 -22.01 1.67
N SER A 8 6.07 -20.99 2.38
CA SER A 8 5.22 -20.04 3.09
C SER A 8 5.51 -18.63 2.60
N PRO A 9 4.60 -18.01 1.83
CA PRO A 9 4.76 -16.63 1.39
C PRO A 9 4.96 -15.65 2.55
N ARG A 10 4.30 -15.91 3.69
CA ARG A 10 4.50 -15.13 4.92
C ARG A 10 5.91 -15.25 5.48
N ALA A 11 6.45 -16.46 5.56
CA ALA A 11 7.83 -16.67 6.03
C ALA A 11 8.84 -16.06 5.05
N PHE A 12 8.58 -16.17 3.75
CA PHE A 12 9.37 -15.56 2.69
C PHE A 12 9.40 -14.02 2.83
N LEU A 13 8.26 -13.34 2.92
CA LEU A 13 8.23 -11.88 3.08
C LEU A 13 8.99 -11.42 4.33
N ARG A 14 8.86 -12.16 5.44
CA ARG A 14 9.61 -11.89 6.68
C ARG A 14 11.12 -12.05 6.52
N SER A 15 11.58 -13.11 5.85
CA SER A 15 13.02 -13.33 5.62
C SER A 15 13.62 -12.24 4.72
N ARG A 16 12.80 -11.72 3.79
CA ARG A 16 13.14 -10.61 2.89
C ARG A 16 12.97 -9.22 3.50
N LYS A 17 12.40 -9.13 4.71
CA LYS A 17 11.97 -7.85 5.33
C LYS A 17 11.09 -7.01 4.40
N ALA A 18 10.19 -7.67 3.69
CA ALA A 18 9.25 -7.06 2.76
C ALA A 18 7.85 -6.95 3.39
N ALA A 19 7.16 -5.87 3.07
CA ALA A 19 5.78 -5.59 3.47
C ALA A 19 4.83 -5.73 2.27
N LEU A 20 3.58 -6.13 2.50
CA LEU A 20 2.53 -6.09 1.48
C LEU A 20 1.67 -4.84 1.67
N VAL A 21 1.56 -4.03 0.62
CA VAL A 21 0.82 -2.76 0.67
C VAL A 21 -0.10 -2.64 -0.53
N HIS A 22 -1.39 -2.46 -0.27
CA HIS A 22 -2.37 -2.07 -1.30
C HIS A 22 -2.41 -0.55 -1.36
N PHE A 23 -1.86 0.04 -2.42
CA PHE A 23 -1.84 1.49 -2.59
C PHE A 23 -3.16 2.00 -3.15
N SER A 24 -3.59 3.14 -2.64
CA SER A 24 -4.73 3.86 -3.20
C SER A 24 -4.29 4.55 -4.49
N THR A 25 -4.66 3.94 -5.61
CA THR A 25 -4.39 4.42 -6.97
C THR A 25 -5.69 4.53 -7.75
N VAL A 26 -5.69 5.23 -8.89
CA VAL A 26 -6.86 5.16 -9.78
C VAL A 26 -6.80 3.82 -10.49
N MET A 27 -7.60 2.87 -10.01
CA MET A 27 -7.99 1.73 -10.83
C MET A 27 -8.83 2.28 -11.99
N ALA A 28 -8.41 1.97 -13.23
CA ALA A 28 -9.01 2.55 -14.43
C ALA A 28 -10.55 2.49 -14.38
N GLY A 29 -11.19 3.65 -14.34
CA GLY A 29 -12.65 3.80 -14.42
C GLY A 29 -13.46 3.78 -13.11
N ARG A 30 -12.84 3.65 -11.93
CA ARG A 30 -13.55 3.64 -10.63
C ARG A 30 -13.28 4.91 -9.81
N LEU A 31 -13.92 6.01 -10.20
CA LEU A 31 -13.77 7.31 -9.52
C LEU A 31 -14.30 7.31 -8.07
N ASP A 32 -15.22 6.39 -7.75
CA ASP A 32 -15.73 6.16 -6.41
C ASP A 32 -14.69 5.52 -5.47
N LEU A 33 -13.69 4.85 -6.03
CA LEU A 33 -12.60 4.17 -5.32
C LEU A 33 -11.32 5.01 -5.36
N THR A 34 -11.44 6.28 -4.99
CA THR A 34 -10.31 7.15 -4.69
C THR A 34 -10.07 7.22 -3.19
N PHE A 35 -8.91 7.73 -2.79
CA PHE A 35 -8.61 8.00 -1.40
C PHE A 35 -9.68 8.97 -0.82
N PRO A 36 -10.18 8.76 0.42
CA PRO A 36 -9.85 7.67 1.35
C PRO A 36 -10.78 6.45 1.22
N ASN A 37 -11.79 6.49 0.35
CA ASN A 37 -12.86 5.49 0.29
C ASN A 37 -12.36 4.12 -0.15
N ASP A 38 -11.43 4.09 -1.09
CA ASP A 38 -10.74 2.88 -1.53
C ASP A 38 -10.14 2.10 -0.34
N LEU A 39 -9.27 2.75 0.45
CA LEU A 39 -8.65 2.10 1.62
C LEU A 39 -9.66 1.71 2.70
N ARG A 40 -10.73 2.50 2.90
CA ARG A 40 -11.82 2.14 3.81
C ARG A 40 -12.52 0.86 3.37
N GLN A 41 -12.78 0.74 2.07
CA GLN A 41 -13.40 -0.45 1.52
C GLN A 41 -12.46 -1.66 1.62
N ALA A 42 -11.21 -1.51 1.16
CA ALA A 42 -10.19 -2.55 1.22
C ALA A 42 -10.05 -3.13 2.65
N LYS A 43 -9.99 -2.28 3.68
CA LYS A 43 -9.88 -2.72 5.07
C LYS A 43 -10.98 -3.70 5.53
N THR A 44 -12.17 -3.63 4.92
CA THR A 44 -13.32 -4.46 5.28
C THR A 44 -13.60 -5.60 4.29
N MET A 45 -12.90 -5.61 3.16
CA MET A 45 -13.18 -6.50 2.04
C MET A 45 -12.78 -7.95 2.37
N LYS A 46 -13.63 -8.90 1.95
CA LYS A 46 -13.41 -10.35 2.08
C LYS A 46 -13.85 -11.05 0.81
N GLY A 47 -13.20 -12.17 0.48
CA GLY A 47 -13.52 -12.98 -0.68
C GLY A 47 -13.13 -12.38 -2.04
N VAL A 48 -12.64 -11.14 -2.08
CA VAL A 48 -12.19 -10.44 -3.30
C VAL A 48 -10.69 -10.21 -3.22
N PRO A 49 -9.89 -10.69 -4.19
CA PRO A 49 -8.47 -10.38 -4.25
C PRO A 49 -8.24 -8.92 -4.65
N LEU A 50 -7.27 -8.28 -4.01
CA LEU A 50 -6.76 -6.97 -4.41
C LEU A 50 -5.29 -7.08 -4.82
N SER A 51 -4.82 -6.07 -5.55
CA SER A 51 -3.41 -5.88 -5.93
C SER A 51 -2.61 -5.28 -4.79
N PHE A 52 -1.45 -5.90 -4.51
CA PHE A 52 -0.51 -5.46 -3.48
C PHE A 52 0.90 -5.33 -4.06
N SER A 53 1.55 -4.22 -3.71
CA SER A 53 2.99 -4.03 -3.88
C SER A 53 3.76 -4.72 -2.76
N THR A 54 4.99 -5.17 -3.05
CA THR A 54 5.92 -5.64 -2.02
C THR A 54 6.94 -4.54 -1.73
N ILE A 55 6.92 -4.01 -0.52
CA ILE A 55 7.72 -2.85 -0.17
C ILE A 55 8.90 -3.25 0.71
N LEU A 56 10.09 -2.84 0.31
CA LEU A 56 11.35 -2.95 1.05
C LEU A 56 11.71 -1.60 1.68
N ALA A 57 12.57 -1.64 2.70
CA ALA A 57 13.17 -0.42 3.23
C ALA A 57 13.95 0.32 2.14
N GLY A 58 13.76 1.65 2.06
CA GLY A 58 14.37 2.50 1.05
C GLY A 58 13.62 2.60 -0.28
N ASP A 59 12.50 1.88 -0.46
CA ASP A 59 11.64 2.09 -1.63
C ASP A 59 11.00 3.49 -1.58
N THR A 60 10.75 4.05 -2.76
CA THR A 60 10.14 5.38 -2.92
C THR A 60 8.84 5.28 -3.70
N ASN A 61 8.00 6.31 -3.60
CA ASN A 61 6.80 6.40 -4.42
C ASN A 61 7.12 6.81 -5.88
N PRO A 62 6.15 6.75 -6.81
CA PRO A 62 6.35 7.09 -8.22
C PRO A 62 6.79 8.55 -8.50
N HIS A 63 6.66 9.44 -7.52
CA HIS A 63 7.02 10.85 -7.65
C HIS A 63 8.48 11.14 -7.28
N MET A 64 9.25 10.11 -6.93
CA MET A 64 10.66 10.23 -6.55
C MET A 64 11.54 9.33 -7.41
N ALA A 65 12.76 9.78 -7.68
CA ALA A 65 13.81 8.92 -8.22
C ALA A 65 14.26 7.95 -7.13
N GLY A 66 14.08 6.65 -7.33
CA GLY A 66 14.44 5.65 -6.33
C GLY A 66 14.16 4.21 -6.75
N ARG A 67 14.21 3.31 -5.78
CA ARG A 67 13.96 1.87 -5.96
C ARG A 67 12.45 1.68 -6.07
N GLY A 68 11.99 1.30 -7.27
CA GLY A 68 10.58 1.09 -7.58
C GLY A 68 9.94 -0.07 -6.81
N GLY A 69 8.64 -0.23 -6.99
CA GLY A 69 7.81 -1.25 -6.35
C GLY A 69 6.51 -0.68 -5.74
N ALA A 70 6.48 0.61 -5.39
CA ALA A 70 5.28 1.26 -4.90
C ALA A 70 4.48 1.91 -6.04
N GLU A 71 3.20 1.56 -6.14
CA GLU A 71 2.27 2.15 -7.10
C GLU A 71 1.65 3.49 -6.64
N GLY A 72 1.86 3.85 -5.38
CA GLY A 72 1.30 5.07 -4.81
C GLY A 72 2.01 5.54 -3.56
N SER A 73 1.41 6.56 -2.92
CA SER A 73 1.99 7.20 -1.73
C SER A 73 1.30 6.81 -0.41
N VAL A 74 0.05 6.37 -0.48
CA VAL A 74 -0.77 5.97 0.67
C VAL A 74 -1.37 4.61 0.39
N GLY A 75 -1.27 3.68 1.32
CA GLY A 75 -1.82 2.35 1.16
C GLY A 75 -2.24 1.69 2.47
N LEU A 76 -2.87 0.53 2.34
CA LEU A 76 -3.20 -0.37 3.43
C LEU A 76 -2.07 -1.40 3.60
N LEU A 77 -1.41 -1.38 4.75
CA LEU A 77 -0.46 -2.42 5.14
C LEU A 77 -1.22 -3.65 5.63
N VAL A 78 -0.83 -4.83 5.15
CA VAL A 78 -1.47 -6.09 5.54
C VAL A 78 -0.46 -7.15 5.94
N ASP A 79 -0.92 -8.15 6.70
CA ASP A 79 -0.22 -9.40 6.96
C ASP A 79 -0.99 -10.57 6.33
N ILE A 80 -0.29 -11.70 6.18
CA ILE A 80 -0.85 -12.95 5.68
C ILE A 80 -1.37 -13.76 6.88
N GLY A 81 -2.69 -13.91 6.94
CA GLY A 81 -3.39 -14.73 7.92
C GLY A 81 -3.47 -16.20 7.49
N PRO A 82 -4.10 -17.06 8.32
CA PRO A 82 -4.30 -18.47 8.01
C PRO A 82 -5.20 -18.69 6.79
N ASP A 83 -6.17 -17.80 6.58
CA ASP A 83 -7.14 -17.90 5.47
C ASP A 83 -6.72 -17.08 4.24
N THR A 84 -5.58 -16.40 4.30
CA THR A 84 -5.12 -15.53 3.22
C THR A 84 -4.69 -16.37 2.02
N VAL A 85 -5.20 -16.03 0.85
CA VAL A 85 -4.88 -16.68 -0.42
C VAL A 85 -4.09 -15.72 -1.29
N ILE A 86 -2.97 -16.19 -1.84
CA ILE A 86 -2.22 -15.46 -2.86
C ILE A 86 -2.48 -16.17 -4.19
N ASN A 87 -3.14 -15.47 -5.11
CA ASN A 87 -3.53 -16.04 -6.39
C ASN A 87 -2.38 -15.96 -7.40
N SER A 88 -1.67 -14.84 -7.43
CA SER A 88 -0.55 -14.65 -8.34
C SER A 88 0.46 -13.62 -7.82
N VAL A 89 1.69 -13.69 -8.34
CA VAL A 89 2.77 -12.74 -8.09
C VAL A 89 3.49 -12.39 -9.39
N SER A 90 3.95 -11.15 -9.51
CA SER A 90 4.61 -10.62 -10.71
C SER A 90 5.67 -9.57 -10.35
N PRO A 91 6.82 -9.53 -11.07
CA PRO A 91 7.79 -8.43 -10.96
C PRO A 91 7.32 -7.14 -11.64
N ASP A 92 6.16 -7.15 -12.30
CA ASP A 92 5.56 -6.03 -13.01
C ASP A 92 4.07 -5.88 -12.64
N ASP A 93 3.44 -4.80 -13.10
CA ASP A 93 1.98 -4.66 -13.10
C ASP A 93 1.38 -5.76 -13.99
N SER A 94 0.66 -6.69 -13.38
CA SER A 94 0.12 -7.88 -14.05
C SER A 94 -1.37 -7.76 -14.38
N GLY A 95 -1.97 -6.61 -14.12
CA GLY A 95 -3.37 -6.30 -14.37
C GLY A 95 -4.33 -6.88 -13.32
N SER A 96 -5.40 -6.13 -13.03
CA SER A 96 -6.25 -6.34 -11.84
C SER A 96 -7.35 -7.42 -11.95
N ASN A 97 -7.33 -8.29 -12.97
CA ASN A 97 -8.35 -9.34 -13.13
C ASN A 97 -7.74 -10.72 -12.84
N VAL A 98 -8.33 -11.51 -11.94
CA VAL A 98 -7.90 -12.88 -11.65
C VAL A 98 -7.91 -13.77 -12.90
N ASP A 99 -8.90 -13.60 -13.77
CA ASP A 99 -9.06 -14.41 -15.00
C ASP A 99 -8.18 -13.91 -16.16
N GLY A 100 -7.49 -12.77 -15.99
CA GLY A 100 -6.63 -12.14 -16.99
C GLY A 100 -5.29 -11.64 -16.44
N SER A 101 -4.92 -12.05 -15.22
CA SER A 101 -3.67 -11.65 -14.58
C SER A 101 -2.52 -12.33 -15.30
N LEU A 102 -1.51 -11.57 -15.66
CA LEU A 102 -0.27 -12.11 -16.22
C LEU A 102 0.69 -12.65 -15.13
N GLY A 103 0.26 -12.64 -13.86
CA GLY A 103 1.04 -13.12 -12.74
C GLY A 103 1.18 -14.64 -12.68
N LEU A 104 2.16 -15.11 -11.91
CA LEU A 104 2.50 -16.52 -11.76
C LEU A 104 2.12 -17.05 -10.36
N ASP A 105 1.98 -18.37 -10.22
CA ASP A 105 1.73 -19.01 -8.93
C ASP A 105 2.79 -18.61 -7.87
N PRO A 106 2.42 -18.44 -6.59
CA PRO A 106 3.33 -18.01 -5.53
C PRO A 106 4.29 -19.14 -5.08
N SER A 107 5.31 -19.42 -5.89
CA SER A 107 6.46 -20.26 -5.54
C SER A 107 7.60 -19.42 -4.96
N ASP A 108 8.59 -20.05 -4.31
CA ASP A 108 9.79 -19.34 -3.83
C ASP A 108 10.50 -18.58 -4.96
N GLU A 109 10.63 -19.22 -6.12
CA GLU A 109 11.25 -18.63 -7.32
C GLU A 109 10.45 -17.43 -7.83
N ASN A 110 9.13 -17.54 -7.96
CA ASN A 110 8.30 -16.47 -8.49
C ASN A 110 8.18 -15.30 -7.51
N CYS A 111 8.07 -15.57 -6.20
CA CYS A 111 8.08 -14.56 -5.16
C CYS A 111 9.44 -13.84 -5.11
N LYS A 112 10.55 -14.57 -5.22
CA LYS A 112 11.89 -13.98 -5.34
C LYS A 112 11.99 -13.10 -6.57
N ASN A 113 11.58 -13.60 -7.73
CA ASN A 113 11.57 -12.86 -8.98
C ASN A 113 10.76 -11.54 -8.85
N SER A 114 9.58 -11.59 -8.22
CA SER A 114 8.72 -10.42 -8.03
C SER A 114 9.36 -9.30 -7.21
N ILE A 115 10.33 -9.62 -6.34
CA ILE A 115 11.04 -8.64 -5.51
C ILE A 115 12.37 -8.24 -6.15
N ASP A 116 13.14 -9.22 -6.64
CA ASP A 116 14.52 -9.00 -7.10
C ASP A 116 14.60 -8.35 -8.48
N ASN A 117 13.61 -8.62 -9.35
CA ASN A 117 13.62 -8.18 -10.74
C ASN A 117 12.59 -7.07 -11.04
N ARG A 118 11.99 -6.49 -10.00
CA ARG A 118 11.09 -5.34 -10.17
C ARG A 118 11.85 -4.12 -10.67
N LEU A 119 11.23 -3.37 -11.59
CA LEU A 119 11.76 -2.11 -12.08
C LEU A 119 11.03 -0.93 -11.45
N THR A 120 9.75 -0.79 -11.77
CA THR A 120 8.88 0.30 -11.30
C THR A 120 7.73 -0.20 -10.43
N SER A 121 7.22 -1.40 -10.77
CA SER A 121 6.06 -2.04 -10.14
C SER A 121 6.45 -3.39 -9.60
N ASN A 122 5.63 -3.96 -8.73
CA ASN A 122 5.47 -5.39 -8.59
C ASN A 122 4.05 -5.63 -8.09
N GLU A 123 3.44 -6.76 -8.45
CA GLU A 123 2.04 -7.03 -8.12
C GLU A 123 1.84 -8.41 -7.52
N TRP A 124 1.19 -8.46 -6.37
CA TRP A 124 0.73 -9.66 -5.69
C TRP A 124 -0.79 -9.60 -5.57
N HIS A 125 -1.50 -10.59 -6.08
CA HIS A 125 -2.94 -10.70 -5.90
C HIS A 125 -3.26 -11.46 -4.63
N VAL A 126 -3.77 -10.73 -3.63
CA VAL A 126 -3.99 -11.26 -2.29
C VAL A 126 -5.46 -11.11 -1.89
N LYS A 127 -6.04 -12.19 -1.40
CA LYS A 127 -7.42 -12.29 -0.90
C LYS A 127 -7.41 -12.65 0.57
N ASP A 128 -8.40 -12.19 1.33
CA ASP A 128 -8.62 -12.55 2.73
C ASP A 128 -7.39 -12.24 3.64
N TYR A 129 -6.73 -11.12 3.35
CA TYR A 129 -5.61 -10.58 4.12
C TYR A 129 -6.03 -10.03 5.50
N VAL A 130 -5.04 -9.75 6.34
CA VAL A 130 -5.22 -9.17 7.69
C VAL A 130 -4.73 -7.72 7.69
N PRO A 131 -5.61 -6.71 7.77
CA PRO A 131 -5.20 -5.30 7.89
C PRO A 131 -4.36 -5.03 9.14
N VAL A 132 -3.28 -4.25 8.98
CA VAL A 132 -2.33 -3.90 10.07
C VAL A 132 -2.36 -2.41 10.41
N GLY A 133 -2.52 -1.56 9.38
CA GLY A 133 -2.59 -0.10 9.50
C GLY A 133 -2.37 0.60 8.16
N ILE A 134 -2.14 1.91 8.19
CA ILE A 134 -1.91 2.74 7.01
C ILE A 134 -0.40 2.84 6.73
N PHE A 135 -0.02 2.70 5.47
CA PHE A 135 1.35 2.82 5.00
C PHE A 135 1.52 4.10 4.18
N LEU A 136 2.63 4.81 4.39
CA LEU A 136 2.94 6.08 3.75
C LEU A 136 4.34 6.10 3.14
N LEU A 137 4.45 6.72 1.97
CA LEU A 137 5.71 7.13 1.33
C LEU A 137 5.58 8.60 0.97
N ALA A 138 6.43 9.47 1.53
CA ALA A 138 6.40 10.88 1.13
C ALA A 138 7.19 11.10 -0.18
N PRO A 139 6.85 12.17 -0.95
CA PRO A 139 5.75 13.12 -0.72
C PRO A 139 4.38 12.42 -0.82
N ILE A 140 3.47 12.72 0.12
CA ILE A 140 2.16 12.04 0.14
C ILE A 140 1.28 12.64 -0.97
N VAL A 141 1.10 11.89 -2.05
CA VAL A 141 0.22 12.26 -3.16
C VAL A 141 -0.95 11.30 -3.22
N VAL A 142 -2.16 11.84 -3.25
CA VAL A 142 -3.41 11.10 -3.43
C VAL A 142 -4.15 11.63 -4.65
N ARG A 143 -5.16 10.90 -5.12
CA ARG A 143 -6.04 11.38 -6.19
C ARG A 143 -7.38 11.80 -5.62
N GLU A 144 -7.80 13.01 -5.96
CA GLU A 144 -9.10 13.57 -5.64
C GLU A 144 -9.91 13.76 -6.92
N VAL A 145 -11.22 13.57 -6.85
CA VAL A 145 -12.11 13.76 -8.01
C VAL A 145 -12.75 15.13 -7.94
N HIS A 146 -12.54 15.93 -9.00
CA HIS A 146 -13.04 17.30 -9.13
C HIS A 146 -13.95 17.42 -10.36
N GLU A 147 -15.00 18.24 -10.28
CA GLU A 147 -15.83 18.55 -11.44
C GLU A 147 -15.17 19.69 -12.24
N ILE A 148 -14.72 19.40 -13.47
CA ILE A 148 -14.11 20.37 -14.37
C ILE A 148 -14.91 20.37 -15.68
N GLY A 149 -15.58 21.49 -15.99
CA GLY A 149 -16.35 21.63 -17.22
C GLY A 149 -17.49 20.61 -17.36
N GLY A 150 -18.08 20.16 -16.24
CA GLY A 150 -19.15 19.15 -16.21
C GLY A 150 -18.66 17.69 -16.25
N ALA A 151 -17.35 17.45 -16.21
CA ALA A 151 -16.76 16.12 -16.15
C ALA A 151 -16.04 15.87 -14.82
N LEU A 152 -16.27 14.69 -14.22
CA LEU A 152 -15.53 14.24 -13.05
C LEU A 152 -14.10 13.83 -13.45
N THR A 153 -13.12 14.60 -12.98
CA THR A 153 -11.72 14.48 -13.37
C THR A 153 -10.88 14.14 -12.14
N PRO A 154 -10.13 13.02 -12.15
CA PRO A 154 -9.17 12.73 -11.09
C PRO A 154 -7.93 13.63 -11.21
N ILE A 155 -7.53 14.24 -10.11
CA ILE A 155 -6.37 15.13 -10.00
C ILE A 155 -5.48 14.63 -8.86
N GLU A 156 -4.17 14.62 -9.09
CA GLU A 156 -3.19 14.33 -8.04
C GLU A 156 -2.98 15.54 -7.14
N VAL A 157 -3.18 15.34 -5.85
CA VAL A 157 -3.06 16.37 -4.81
C VAL A 157 -2.06 15.90 -3.76
N LYS A 158 -1.13 16.78 -3.40
CA LYS A 158 -0.21 16.55 -2.30
C LYS A 158 -0.90 16.89 -0.98
N ILE A 159 -0.94 15.94 -0.06
CA ILE A 159 -1.57 16.10 1.26
C ILE A 159 -0.53 15.94 2.38
N GLY A 160 -0.91 16.34 3.60
CA GLY A 160 -0.11 16.17 4.80
C GLY A 160 -0.51 14.94 5.61
N LEU A 161 0.31 14.59 6.61
CA LEU A 161 -0.03 13.53 7.58
C LEU A 161 -1.36 13.82 8.28
N GLU A 162 -1.62 15.08 8.61
CA GLU A 162 -2.85 15.48 9.30
C GLU A 162 -4.10 15.01 8.55
N THR A 163 -4.13 15.17 7.22
CA THR A 163 -5.22 14.67 6.37
C THR A 163 -5.39 13.15 6.48
N ILE A 164 -4.30 12.39 6.55
CA ILE A 164 -4.35 10.94 6.78
C ILE A 164 -4.98 10.62 8.13
N LEU A 165 -4.52 11.29 9.20
CA LEU A 165 -5.00 11.05 10.56
C LEU A 165 -6.47 11.46 10.75
N MET A 166 -6.94 12.48 10.04
CA MET A 166 -8.36 12.85 10.02
C MET A 166 -9.24 11.77 9.37
N HIS A 167 -8.75 11.12 8.30
CA HIS A 167 -9.52 10.10 7.60
C HIS A 167 -9.45 8.71 8.26
N PHE A 168 -8.37 8.43 8.98
CA PHE A 168 -8.09 7.14 9.63
C PHE A 168 -7.72 7.33 11.11
N PRO A 169 -8.64 7.89 11.92
CA PRO A 169 -8.35 8.14 13.33
C PRO A 169 -8.12 6.83 14.07
N GLY A 170 -7.04 6.76 14.84
CA GLY A 170 -6.67 5.59 15.65
C GLY A 170 -5.93 4.49 14.88
N GLU A 171 -5.74 4.61 13.57
CA GLU A 171 -4.90 3.69 12.82
C GLU A 171 -3.42 3.92 13.11
N ARG A 172 -2.65 2.83 13.15
CA ARG A 172 -1.19 2.91 13.16
C ARG A 172 -0.69 3.28 11.77
N VAL A 173 0.32 4.15 11.74
CA VAL A 173 0.93 4.64 10.50
C VAL A 173 2.35 4.09 10.38
N PHE A 174 2.69 3.59 9.20
CA PHE A 174 3.97 2.95 8.88
C PHE A 174 4.62 3.62 7.65
N SER A 175 5.94 3.52 7.51
CA SER A 175 6.68 3.99 6.33
C SER A 175 7.95 3.16 6.10
N ALA A 176 8.42 3.06 4.86
CA ALA A 176 9.68 2.40 4.52
C ALA A 176 10.93 3.29 4.67
N ASN A 177 10.74 4.60 4.89
CA ASN A 177 11.84 5.55 4.97
C ASN A 177 11.90 6.14 6.38
N GLU A 178 13.04 5.93 7.06
CA GLU A 178 13.27 6.46 8.40
C GLU A 178 13.30 8.01 8.35
N ARG A 179 12.49 8.62 9.22
CA ARG A 179 12.33 10.08 9.39
C ARG A 179 11.75 10.79 8.17
N HIS A 180 10.46 10.58 7.94
CA HIS A 180 9.65 11.77 7.78
C HIS A 180 9.60 12.46 9.14
N SER A 181 10.28 13.59 9.26
CA SER A 181 9.90 14.64 10.19
C SER A 181 8.46 15.00 9.88
N LEU A 182 7.53 14.21 10.42
CA LEU A 182 6.11 14.50 10.48
C LEU A 182 6.00 15.61 11.54
N SER A 183 6.51 16.79 11.21
CA SER A 183 6.36 17.99 12.03
C SER A 183 4.87 18.33 12.01
N GLY A 184 4.15 17.83 13.01
CA GLY A 184 2.70 17.93 13.09
C GLY A 184 2.14 17.03 14.19
N ILE A 185 2.31 17.47 15.43
CA ILE A 185 1.53 17.10 16.62
C ILE A 185 1.71 15.66 17.12
N VAL A 186 2.48 15.53 18.21
CA VAL A 186 2.32 14.43 19.17
C VAL A 186 0.99 14.67 19.89
N LEU A 187 -0.05 13.90 19.59
CA LEU A 187 -1.22 13.84 20.46
C LEU A 187 -0.80 13.12 21.74
N PRO A 188 -0.91 13.75 22.93
CA PRO A 188 -0.64 13.04 24.16
C PRO A 188 -1.72 11.98 24.36
N ALA A 189 -1.30 10.74 24.59
CA ALA A 189 -2.14 9.79 25.30
C ALA A 189 -2.44 10.44 26.66
N ASN A 190 -3.69 10.89 26.83
CA ASN A 190 -4.25 11.59 27.99
C ASN A 190 -4.09 13.13 27.99
N GLY A 191 -4.95 13.80 27.23
CA GLY A 191 -5.89 14.79 27.78
C GLY A 191 -5.39 16.01 28.59
N LYS A 192 -4.13 16.46 28.47
CA LYS A 192 -3.72 17.80 28.95
C LYS A 192 -2.73 18.48 28.00
N LEU A 193 -3.12 19.66 27.49
CA LEU A 193 -2.24 20.56 26.75
C LEU A 193 -1.08 21.02 27.65
N SER A 194 0.14 20.84 27.17
CA SER A 194 1.32 21.55 27.62
C SER A 194 2.07 21.99 26.37
N ALA A 195 2.04 23.29 26.07
CA ALA A 195 2.88 23.88 25.04
C ALA A 195 4.35 23.72 25.44
N MET A 196 5.21 23.29 24.52
CA MET A 196 6.65 23.52 24.65
C MET A 196 7.20 24.13 23.37
N THR A 197 7.80 25.29 23.63
CA THR A 197 8.59 26.19 22.80
C THR A 197 9.74 25.46 22.11
N THR A 198 9.90 25.74 20.83
CA THR A 198 11.11 25.45 20.04
C THR A 198 12.31 26.21 20.62
N CYS A 199 13.42 25.52 20.82
CA CYS A 199 14.74 26.16 20.89
C CYS A 199 15.60 25.64 19.74
N CYS A 200 16.39 26.57 19.21
CA CYS A 200 17.20 26.52 17.99
C CYS A 200 18.17 25.34 17.91
#